data_AF-A0A8J4TKI9-F1
#
_entry.id   AF-A0A8J4TKI9-F1
#
_cell.length_a   1.000
_cell.length_b   1.000
_cell.length_c   1.000
_cell.angle_alpha   90.00
_cell.angle_beta   90.00
_cell.angle_gamma   90.00
#
_symmetry.space_group_name_H-M   'P 1'
#
loop_
_entity.id
_entity.type
_entity.pdbx_description
1 polymer ?
#
loop_
_entity_poly.entity_id
_entity_poly.type
_entity_poly.pdbx_seq_one_letter_code
_entity_poly.pdbx_strand_id
1 'polypeptide(L)'
;MHLMILDRVEKLENEAKSSTEKFNEIMSKWSEAETKELKGRDDHFVKERKKEAEEVDLLIERMQEQISSMKKHYRKALEAVKCSFHDEQKDVLTASTNKWEQQRKELNDKELKFLMRRMDMVEEHEALLDRLRAENSEEYNQLKITLENDLQHLQQDLEKRKAVYQSNQEKLEYDLQKVKKFEEECSVIKAQQIRKITRLQDARNNLKKKCASQEKQSQEEIQSLTNKYRRLIQQCKDIQKRIRHFAEIDAKRYEEIWLMNEDEAKALVGRAVDLDRVIHEQVLGLTWRPPPLPFKDKSNPQQPEDKTKDTLGEFGCLGSPIGRMNCKSVKRLMELLCDEMGFLLERKCLELISSMEKNEQDFLKLSSICSVLGIENEEDVIEMTKFFLKYKQPQTEKSMSVKNKAENESNLIHANDLLKALRAFHDQYCKSRERHRQRGCASGLEKMTDSEVKMYWENIANVIPESKLKVWSVLEAGLKKY
;
A
#
# COMPACT_ATOMS: atom_id res chain seq x y z
N MET A 1 117.46 195.22 -136.40
CA MET A 1 117.52 193.80 -136.81
C MET A 1 117.29 192.90 -135.59
N HIS A 2 116.10 192.96 -134.97
CA HIS A 2 115.79 192.21 -133.73
C HIS A 2 114.36 191.63 -133.70
N LEU A 3 113.61 191.74 -134.82
CA LEU A 3 112.19 191.36 -134.92
C LEU A 3 111.92 190.08 -135.72
N MET A 4 112.95 189.43 -136.30
CA MET A 4 112.76 188.20 -137.12
C MET A 4 113.16 186.89 -136.42
N ILE A 5 113.69 186.95 -135.20
CA ILE A 5 114.13 185.75 -134.45
C ILE A 5 113.02 185.22 -133.52
N LEU A 6 112.09 186.06 -133.09
CA LEU A 6 110.99 185.68 -132.20
C LEU A 6 109.91 184.80 -132.88
N ASP A 7 109.65 184.98 -134.16
CA ASP A 7 108.53 184.31 -134.84
C ASP A 7 108.84 182.84 -135.25
N ARG A 8 110.11 182.42 -135.24
CA ARG A 8 110.53 181.07 -135.66
C ARG A 8 110.70 180.08 -134.50
N VAL A 9 110.89 180.58 -133.28
CA VAL A 9 111.02 179.74 -132.08
C VAL A 9 109.65 179.22 -131.63
N GLU A 10 108.61 180.05 -131.71
CA GLU A 10 107.25 179.70 -131.27
C GLU A 10 106.62 178.57 -132.10
N LYS A 11 106.95 178.47 -133.39
CA LYS A 11 106.42 177.42 -134.27
C LYS A 11 107.01 176.04 -133.97
N LEU A 12 108.31 175.97 -133.66
CA LEU A 12 108.99 174.72 -133.32
C LEU A 12 108.61 174.20 -131.93
N GLU A 13 108.35 175.11 -130.98
CA GLU A 13 107.84 174.72 -129.66
C GLU A 13 106.43 174.11 -129.72
N ASN A 14 105.57 174.61 -130.60
CA ASN A 14 104.21 174.06 -130.75
C ASN A 14 104.19 172.69 -131.45
N GLU A 15 105.07 172.45 -132.42
CA GLU A 15 105.23 171.12 -133.03
C GLU A 15 105.82 170.09 -132.06
N ALA A 16 106.79 170.49 -131.24
CA ALA A 16 107.36 169.61 -130.20
C ALA A 16 106.31 169.19 -129.17
N LYS A 17 105.46 170.12 -128.71
CA LYS A 17 104.37 169.84 -127.76
C LYS A 17 103.34 168.86 -128.32
N SER A 18 102.91 169.04 -129.58
CA SER A 18 101.94 168.13 -130.21
C SER A 18 102.50 166.71 -130.40
N SER A 19 103.80 166.60 -130.72
CA SER A 19 104.45 165.29 -130.86
C SER A 19 104.59 164.57 -129.50
N THR A 20 104.92 165.30 -128.44
CA THR A 20 104.99 164.75 -127.08
C THR A 20 103.63 164.29 -126.55
N GLU A 21 102.54 165.00 -126.88
CA GLU A 21 101.18 164.56 -126.49
C GLU A 21 100.79 163.26 -127.17
N LYS A 22 101.05 163.11 -128.47
CA LYS A 22 100.76 161.86 -129.19
C LYS A 22 101.57 160.68 -128.65
N PHE A 23 102.83 160.90 -128.31
CA PHE A 23 103.68 159.85 -127.72
C PHE A 23 103.15 159.43 -126.34
N ASN A 24 102.77 160.38 -125.49
CA ASN A 24 102.19 160.10 -124.18
C ASN A 24 100.84 159.36 -124.29
N GLU A 25 100.02 159.69 -125.29
CA GLU A 25 98.76 158.99 -125.53
C GLU A 25 98.99 157.54 -125.97
N ILE A 26 99.97 157.29 -126.85
CA ILE A 26 100.35 155.93 -127.26
C ILE A 26 100.90 155.14 -126.08
N MET A 27 101.79 155.74 -125.28
CA MET A 27 102.35 155.09 -124.08
C MET A 27 101.28 154.77 -123.03
N SER A 28 100.29 155.64 -122.84
CA SER A 28 99.14 155.38 -121.96
C SER A 28 98.30 154.22 -122.49
N LYS A 29 97.98 154.22 -123.80
CA LYS A 29 97.22 153.14 -124.45
C LYS A 29 97.96 151.81 -124.41
N TRP A 30 99.29 151.81 -124.56
CA TRP A 30 100.11 150.61 -124.50
C TRP A 30 100.19 150.06 -123.06
N SER A 31 100.39 150.94 -122.08
CA SER A 31 100.35 150.57 -120.65
C SER A 31 98.97 150.05 -120.24
N GLU A 32 97.88 150.62 -120.76
CA GLU A 32 96.52 150.13 -120.54
C GLU A 32 96.27 148.76 -121.21
N ALA A 33 96.82 148.52 -122.40
CA ALA A 33 96.71 147.25 -123.10
C ALA A 33 97.49 146.14 -122.37
N GLU A 34 98.73 146.43 -121.95
CA GLU A 34 99.58 145.51 -121.20
C GLU A 34 98.99 145.19 -119.82
N THR A 35 98.48 146.21 -119.12
CA THR A 35 97.77 145.99 -117.84
C THR A 35 96.46 145.25 -118.02
N LYS A 36 95.75 145.39 -119.15
CA LYS A 36 94.54 144.59 -119.46
C LYS A 36 94.88 143.14 -119.78
N GLU A 37 95.92 142.85 -120.55
CA GLU A 37 96.35 141.48 -120.82
C GLU A 37 96.86 140.77 -119.56
N LEU A 38 97.67 141.45 -118.74
CA LEU A 38 98.13 140.93 -117.45
C LEU A 38 96.94 140.64 -116.53
N LYS A 39 96.00 141.57 -116.38
CA LYS A 39 94.75 141.34 -115.63
C LYS A 39 93.95 140.17 -116.19
N GLY A 40 93.88 140.02 -117.52
CA GLY A 40 93.17 138.91 -118.16
C GLY A 40 93.81 137.55 -117.87
N ARG A 41 95.14 137.46 -117.87
CA ARG A 41 95.88 136.24 -117.47
C ARG A 41 95.77 135.98 -115.98
N ASP A 42 95.95 136.99 -115.13
CA ASP A 42 95.77 136.87 -113.68
C ASP A 42 94.34 136.41 -113.33
N ASP A 43 93.32 136.96 -113.99
CA ASP A 43 91.93 136.53 -113.85
C ASP A 43 91.73 135.09 -114.31
N HIS A 44 92.39 134.66 -115.38
CA HIS A 44 92.37 133.27 -115.83
C HIS A 44 93.02 132.33 -114.81
N PHE A 45 94.21 132.66 -114.33
CA PHE A 45 94.91 131.88 -113.30
C PHE A 45 94.12 131.81 -112.00
N VAL A 46 93.51 132.92 -111.56
CA VAL A 46 92.63 132.94 -110.39
C VAL A 46 91.40 132.06 -110.61
N LYS A 47 90.82 132.05 -111.82
CA LYS A 47 89.70 131.16 -112.17
C LYS A 47 90.12 129.69 -112.17
N GLU A 48 91.29 129.35 -112.71
CA GLU A 48 91.81 127.97 -112.67
C GLU A 48 92.10 127.52 -111.24
N ARG A 49 92.75 128.34 -110.42
CA ARG A 49 92.99 128.02 -109.00
C ARG A 49 91.69 127.85 -108.21
N LYS A 50 90.65 128.60 -108.55
CA LYS A 50 89.30 128.42 -107.98
C LYS A 50 88.70 127.09 -108.40
N LYS A 51 88.77 126.72 -109.69
CA LYS A 51 88.31 125.41 -110.17
C LYS A 51 89.08 124.26 -109.52
N GLU A 52 90.39 124.37 -109.43
CA GLU A 52 91.24 123.37 -108.75
C GLU A 52 90.86 123.25 -107.26
N ALA A 53 90.58 124.37 -106.58
CA ALA A 53 90.11 124.35 -105.19
C ALA A 53 88.73 123.68 -105.07
N GLU A 54 87.79 124.01 -105.96
CA GLU A 54 86.46 123.39 -106.04
C GLU A 54 86.55 121.87 -106.30
N GLU A 55 87.46 121.41 -107.17
CA GLU A 55 87.69 119.99 -107.42
C GLU A 55 88.26 119.25 -106.20
N VAL A 56 89.20 119.89 -105.47
CA VAL A 56 89.73 119.35 -104.22
C VAL A 56 88.64 119.30 -103.14
N ASP A 57 87.80 120.33 -103.04
CA ASP A 57 86.67 120.36 -102.10
C ASP A 57 85.66 119.25 -102.41
N LEU A 58 85.32 119.03 -103.68
CA LEU A 58 84.46 117.91 -104.12
C LEU A 58 85.10 116.55 -103.79
N LEU A 59 86.42 116.41 -103.94
CA LEU A 59 87.13 115.19 -103.55
C LEU A 59 87.08 114.98 -102.03
N ILE A 60 87.25 116.05 -101.24
CA ILE A 60 87.14 116.00 -99.78
C ILE A 60 85.71 115.61 -99.38
N GLU A 61 84.68 116.20 -99.99
CA GLU A 61 83.28 115.84 -99.75
C GLU A 61 83.03 114.36 -100.04
N ARG A 62 83.47 113.87 -101.20
CA ARG A 62 83.33 112.46 -101.57
C ARG A 62 84.09 111.53 -100.62
N MET A 63 85.29 111.91 -100.20
CA MET A 63 86.07 111.16 -99.20
C MET A 63 85.38 111.17 -97.83
N GLN A 64 84.80 112.30 -97.41
CA GLN A 64 84.04 112.41 -96.18
C GLN A 64 82.74 111.59 -96.22
N GLU A 65 82.06 111.53 -97.37
CA GLU A 65 80.92 110.65 -97.62
C GLU A 65 81.32 109.18 -97.58
N GLN A 66 82.45 108.80 -98.17
CA GLN A 66 83.00 107.46 -98.08
C GLN A 66 83.34 107.08 -96.63
N ILE A 67 83.99 107.98 -95.87
CA ILE A 67 84.27 107.77 -94.46
C ILE A 67 82.97 107.66 -93.65
N SER A 68 81.96 108.48 -93.95
CA SER A 68 80.68 108.50 -93.26
C SER A 68 79.85 107.24 -93.55
N SER A 69 79.82 106.79 -94.80
CA SER A 69 79.18 105.54 -95.21
C SER A 69 79.88 104.35 -94.58
N MET A 70 81.22 104.25 -94.62
CA MET A 70 81.98 103.20 -93.94
C MET A 70 81.71 103.19 -92.43
N LYS A 71 81.76 104.35 -91.75
CA LYS A 71 81.41 104.46 -90.32
C LYS A 71 79.99 103.98 -90.03
N LYS A 72 79.02 104.27 -90.93
CA LYS A 72 77.64 103.78 -90.82
C LYS A 72 77.55 102.26 -91.01
N HIS A 73 78.30 101.70 -91.96
CA HIS A 73 78.38 100.24 -92.17
C HIS A 73 79.00 99.54 -90.95
N TYR A 74 80.11 100.04 -90.41
CA TYR A 74 80.71 99.47 -89.20
C TYR A 74 79.79 99.56 -87.98
N ARG A 75 79.09 100.69 -87.78
CA ARG A 75 78.08 100.80 -86.70
C ARG A 75 76.96 99.78 -86.86
N LYS A 76 76.44 99.58 -88.07
CA LYS A 76 75.41 98.57 -88.35
C LYS A 76 75.93 97.15 -88.13
N ALA A 77 77.15 96.85 -88.58
CA ALA A 77 77.77 95.54 -88.35
C ALA A 77 77.98 95.27 -86.86
N LEU A 78 78.44 96.26 -86.09
CA LEU A 78 78.55 96.16 -84.64
C LEU A 78 77.19 95.92 -83.98
N GLU A 79 76.16 96.65 -84.42
CA GLU A 79 74.81 96.47 -83.87
C GLU A 79 74.24 95.09 -84.20
N ALA A 80 74.44 94.59 -85.42
CA ALA A 80 74.05 93.24 -85.80
C ALA A 80 74.73 92.16 -84.92
N VAL A 81 76.04 92.30 -84.66
CA VAL A 81 76.78 91.41 -83.76
C VAL A 81 76.28 91.51 -82.32
N LYS A 82 75.93 92.71 -81.84
CA LYS A 82 75.32 92.88 -80.50
C LYS A 82 73.95 92.22 -80.42
N CYS A 83 73.11 92.39 -81.45
CA CYS A 83 71.81 91.74 -81.52
C CYS A 83 71.94 90.22 -81.53
N SER A 84 72.81 89.64 -82.37
CA SER A 84 73.03 88.19 -82.37
C SER A 84 73.53 87.67 -81.02
N PHE A 85 74.44 88.41 -80.37
CA PHE A 85 74.92 88.04 -79.03
C PHE A 85 73.83 88.14 -77.97
N HIS A 86 72.95 89.14 -78.05
CA HIS A 86 71.81 89.27 -77.15
C HIS A 86 70.81 88.12 -77.34
N ASP A 87 70.55 87.73 -78.58
CA ASP A 87 69.70 86.59 -78.91
C ASP A 87 70.30 85.28 -78.38
N GLU A 88 71.60 85.05 -78.58
CA GLU A 88 72.32 83.89 -78.02
C GLU A 88 72.23 83.86 -76.48
N GLN A 89 72.44 85.00 -75.81
CA GLN A 89 72.29 85.09 -74.36
C GLN A 89 70.87 84.76 -73.91
N LYS A 90 69.86 85.27 -74.62
CA LYS A 90 68.46 85.00 -74.34
C LYS A 90 68.12 83.53 -74.55
N ASP A 91 68.60 82.91 -75.61
CA ASP A 91 68.41 81.48 -75.89
C ASP A 91 69.06 80.60 -74.81
N VAL A 92 70.27 80.95 -74.36
CA VAL A 92 70.94 80.24 -73.25
C VAL A 92 70.16 80.41 -71.93
N LEU A 93 69.68 81.62 -71.63
CA LEU A 93 68.91 81.87 -70.42
C LEU A 93 67.57 81.13 -70.44
N THR A 94 66.85 81.16 -71.56
CA THR A 94 65.58 80.43 -71.71
C THR A 94 65.79 78.92 -71.65
N ALA A 95 66.83 78.37 -72.30
CA ALA A 95 67.18 76.96 -72.20
C ALA A 95 67.55 76.55 -70.76
N SER A 96 68.29 77.39 -70.03
CA SER A 96 68.61 77.16 -68.62
C SER A 96 67.35 77.19 -67.75
N THR A 97 66.48 78.18 -67.96
CA THR A 97 65.21 78.35 -67.21
C THR A 97 64.29 77.15 -67.44
N ASN A 98 64.16 76.71 -68.70
CA ASN A 98 63.37 75.53 -69.07
C ASN A 98 63.90 74.25 -68.42
N LYS A 99 65.23 74.06 -68.38
CA LYS A 99 65.84 72.91 -67.69
C LYS A 99 65.54 72.92 -66.19
N TRP A 100 65.67 74.08 -65.54
CA TRP A 100 65.32 74.24 -64.12
C TRP A 100 63.85 73.96 -63.85
N GLU A 101 62.96 74.47 -64.69
CA GLU A 101 61.52 74.21 -64.58
C GLU A 101 61.19 72.74 -64.80
N GLN A 102 61.82 72.08 -65.76
CA GLN A 102 61.65 70.64 -65.99
C GLN A 102 62.08 69.84 -64.77
N GLN A 103 63.27 70.10 -64.21
CA GLN A 103 63.74 69.40 -63.01
C GLN A 103 62.82 69.66 -61.81
N ARG A 104 62.35 70.90 -61.63
CA ARG A 104 61.38 71.23 -60.58
C ARG A 104 60.06 70.45 -60.76
N LYS A 105 59.55 70.35 -61.99
CA LYS A 105 58.35 69.55 -62.31
C LYS A 105 58.59 68.06 -62.01
N GLU A 106 59.72 67.50 -62.43
CA GLU A 106 60.05 66.09 -62.16
C GLU A 106 60.17 65.79 -60.67
N LEU A 107 60.73 66.71 -59.87
CA LEU A 107 60.78 66.59 -58.41
C LEU A 107 59.37 66.64 -57.81
N ASN A 108 58.57 67.63 -58.22
CA ASN A 108 57.18 67.75 -57.75
C ASN A 108 56.35 66.51 -58.12
N ASP A 109 56.51 65.96 -59.33
CA ASP A 109 55.80 64.76 -59.77
C ASP A 109 56.22 63.52 -58.95
N LYS A 110 57.50 63.40 -58.62
CA LYS A 110 58.01 62.32 -57.75
C LYS A 110 57.48 62.46 -56.33
N GLU A 111 57.48 63.68 -55.79
CA GLU A 111 56.95 63.98 -54.46
C GLU A 111 55.44 63.73 -54.40
N LEU A 112 54.68 64.18 -55.41
CA LEU A 112 53.25 63.92 -55.53
C LEU A 112 52.96 62.41 -55.60
N LYS A 113 53.70 61.65 -56.41
CA LYS A 113 53.56 60.18 -56.46
C LYS A 113 53.86 59.52 -55.13
N PHE A 114 54.85 60.00 -54.39
CA PHE A 114 55.16 59.49 -53.05
C PHE A 114 54.02 59.78 -52.07
N LEU A 115 53.49 61.01 -52.08
CA LEU A 115 52.36 61.40 -51.24
C LEU A 115 51.10 60.63 -51.59
N MET A 116 50.79 60.43 -52.87
CA MET A 116 49.65 59.64 -53.33
C MET A 116 49.73 58.20 -52.81
N ARG A 117 50.86 57.51 -53.00
CA ARG A 117 51.02 56.14 -52.45
C ARG A 117 50.83 56.09 -50.94
N ARG A 118 51.33 57.10 -50.22
CA ARG A 118 51.15 57.17 -48.76
C ARG A 118 49.69 57.38 -48.40
N MET A 119 48.96 58.18 -49.17
CA MET A 119 47.52 58.39 -49.01
C MET A 119 46.75 57.09 -49.28
N ASP A 120 47.04 56.40 -50.38
CA ASP A 120 46.41 55.12 -50.74
C ASP A 120 46.59 54.08 -49.62
N MET A 121 47.79 53.95 -49.04
CA MET A 121 48.03 53.05 -47.92
C MET A 121 47.22 53.41 -46.67
N VAL A 122 47.05 54.71 -46.40
CA VAL A 122 46.23 55.17 -45.26
C VAL A 122 44.76 54.86 -45.52
N GLU A 123 44.25 55.10 -46.73
CA GLU A 123 42.88 54.75 -47.12
C GLU A 123 42.62 53.25 -47.02
N GLU A 124 43.58 52.40 -47.42
CA GLU A 124 43.49 50.95 -47.27
C GLU A 124 43.42 50.53 -45.79
N HIS A 125 44.23 51.14 -44.92
CA HIS A 125 44.21 50.88 -43.49
C HIS A 125 42.94 51.37 -42.82
N GLU A 126 42.43 52.55 -43.20
CA GLU A 126 41.15 53.07 -42.72
C GLU A 126 40.00 52.14 -43.14
N ALA A 127 39.97 51.72 -44.40
CA ALA A 127 38.98 50.77 -44.90
C ALA A 127 39.05 49.42 -44.17
N LEU A 128 40.26 48.93 -43.84
CA LEU A 128 40.43 47.72 -43.04
C LEU A 128 39.91 47.90 -41.61
N LEU A 129 40.21 49.02 -40.97
CA LEU A 129 39.72 49.33 -39.63
C LEU A 129 38.19 49.40 -39.60
N ASP A 130 37.57 50.00 -40.60
CA ASP A 130 36.11 50.10 -40.69
C ASP A 130 35.45 48.74 -40.96
N ARG A 131 36.06 47.88 -41.78
CA ARG A 131 35.61 46.48 -41.95
C ARG A 131 35.68 45.71 -40.64
N LEU A 132 36.81 45.76 -39.94
CA LEU A 132 36.96 45.08 -38.65
C LEU A 132 35.98 45.62 -37.60
N ARG A 133 35.67 46.91 -37.60
CA ARG A 133 34.64 47.48 -36.71
C ARG A 133 33.25 46.94 -37.05
N ALA A 134 32.91 46.85 -38.33
CA ALA A 134 31.64 46.29 -38.78
C ALA A 134 31.52 44.81 -38.39
N GLU A 135 32.53 43.99 -38.70
CA GLU A 135 32.58 42.56 -38.36
C GLU A 135 32.43 42.34 -36.85
N ASN A 136 33.23 43.03 -36.02
CA ASN A 136 33.11 42.94 -34.56
C ASN A 136 31.71 43.34 -34.06
N SER A 137 31.09 44.36 -34.66
CA SER A 137 29.73 44.78 -34.29
C SER A 137 28.67 43.75 -34.69
N GLU A 138 28.85 43.09 -35.83
CA GLU A 138 27.97 42.02 -36.30
C GLU A 138 28.09 40.78 -35.41
N GLU A 139 29.30 40.36 -35.09
CA GLU A 139 29.56 39.24 -34.16
C GLU A 139 28.94 39.51 -32.79
N TYR A 140 29.10 40.73 -32.25
CA TYR A 140 28.47 41.13 -31.01
C TYR A 140 26.93 41.06 -31.10
N ASN A 141 26.36 41.57 -32.19
CA ASN A 141 24.91 41.54 -32.41
C ASN A 141 24.39 40.11 -32.55
N GLN A 142 25.11 39.24 -33.26
CA GLN A 142 24.77 37.82 -33.39
C GLN A 142 24.80 37.13 -32.02
N LEU A 143 25.87 37.33 -31.24
CA LEU A 143 25.98 36.78 -29.89
C LEU A 143 24.86 37.30 -28.99
N LYS A 144 24.58 38.60 -29.03
CA LYS A 144 23.48 39.22 -28.30
C LYS A 144 22.13 38.59 -28.65
N ILE A 145 21.83 38.41 -29.94
CA ILE A 145 20.58 37.77 -30.39
C ILE A 145 20.50 36.33 -29.88
N THR A 146 21.58 35.54 -29.98
CA THR A 146 21.58 34.16 -29.47
C THR A 146 21.32 34.10 -27.96
N LEU A 147 21.98 34.95 -27.17
CA LEU A 147 21.77 35.01 -25.72
C LEU A 147 20.38 35.51 -25.36
N GLU A 148 19.83 36.50 -26.07
CA GLU A 148 18.46 36.96 -25.87
C GLU A 148 17.44 35.87 -26.19
N ASN A 149 17.66 35.06 -27.23
CA ASN A 149 16.82 33.91 -27.57
C ASN A 149 16.89 32.82 -26.48
N ASP A 150 18.09 32.49 -26.00
CA ASP A 150 18.27 31.51 -24.91
C ASP A 150 17.60 31.97 -23.62
N LEU A 151 17.72 33.27 -23.28
CA LEU A 151 17.02 33.87 -22.15
C LEU A 151 15.49 33.75 -22.31
N GLN A 152 14.96 34.02 -23.51
CA GLN A 152 13.52 33.86 -23.79
C GLN A 152 13.07 32.39 -23.66
N HIS A 153 13.85 31.44 -24.17
CA HIS A 153 13.56 30.01 -24.05
C HIS A 153 13.54 29.56 -22.58
N LEU A 154 14.57 29.93 -21.81
CA LEU A 154 14.65 29.62 -20.38
C LEU A 154 13.48 30.25 -19.60
N GLN A 155 13.09 31.48 -19.95
CA GLN A 155 11.95 32.15 -19.33
C GLN A 155 10.63 31.42 -19.64
N GLN A 156 10.42 31.00 -20.89
CA GLN A 156 9.23 30.22 -21.26
C GLN A 156 9.18 28.89 -20.54
N ASP A 157 10.29 28.18 -20.42
CA ASP A 157 10.34 26.89 -19.73
C ASP A 157 10.12 27.02 -18.23
N LEU A 158 10.61 28.11 -17.62
CA LEU A 158 10.34 28.44 -16.23
C LEU A 158 8.84 28.71 -16.01
N GLU A 159 8.18 29.47 -16.89
CA GLU A 159 6.73 29.70 -16.79
C GLU A 159 5.90 28.43 -17.03
N LYS A 160 6.26 27.60 -18.03
CA LYS A 160 5.62 26.28 -18.23
C LYS A 160 5.75 25.41 -16.97
N ARG A 161 6.94 25.40 -16.36
CA ARG A 161 7.20 24.60 -15.17
C ARG A 161 6.45 25.14 -13.95
N LYS A 162 6.32 26.45 -13.79
CA LYS A 162 5.46 27.07 -12.76
C LYS A 162 3.99 26.63 -12.93
N ALA A 163 3.44 26.68 -14.15
CA ALA A 163 2.07 26.26 -14.41
C ALA A 163 1.83 24.78 -14.07
N VAL A 164 2.79 23.91 -14.42
CA VAL A 164 2.73 22.48 -14.05
C VAL A 164 2.80 22.31 -12.53
N TYR A 165 3.67 23.04 -11.83
CA TYR A 165 3.73 22.99 -10.37
C TYR A 165 2.43 23.44 -9.71
N GLN A 166 1.82 24.52 -10.19
CA GLN A 166 0.54 25.00 -9.68
C GLN A 166 -0.58 23.96 -9.89
N SER A 167 -0.68 23.38 -11.09
CA SER A 167 -1.68 22.32 -11.35
C SER A 167 -1.46 21.08 -10.48
N ASN A 168 -0.20 20.67 -10.27
CA ASN A 168 0.12 19.55 -9.41
C ASN A 168 -0.14 19.86 -7.93
N GLN A 169 0.08 21.10 -7.50
CA GLN A 169 -0.26 21.55 -6.16
C GLN A 169 -1.77 21.44 -5.92
N GLU A 170 -2.60 21.94 -6.86
CA GLU A 170 -4.06 21.84 -6.77
C GLU A 170 -4.55 20.38 -6.73
N LYS A 171 -3.96 19.49 -7.54
CA LYS A 171 -4.25 18.05 -7.50
C LYS A 171 -3.90 17.43 -6.14
N LEU A 172 -2.73 17.76 -5.59
CA LEU A 172 -2.31 17.26 -4.29
C LEU A 172 -3.21 17.78 -3.17
N GLU A 173 -3.60 19.05 -3.21
CA GLU A 173 -4.54 19.66 -2.27
C GLU A 173 -5.91 18.97 -2.31
N TYR A 174 -6.41 18.65 -3.51
CA TYR A 174 -7.62 17.87 -3.70
C TYR A 174 -7.51 16.45 -3.13
N ASP A 175 -6.44 15.72 -3.47
CA ASP A 175 -6.22 14.35 -2.97
C ASP A 175 -6.10 14.34 -1.44
N LEU A 176 -5.41 15.32 -0.86
CA LEU A 176 -5.29 15.51 0.58
C LEU A 176 -6.66 15.79 1.21
N GLN A 177 -7.48 16.65 0.61
CA GLN A 177 -8.82 16.92 1.10
C GLN A 177 -9.71 15.67 1.05
N LYS A 178 -9.61 14.89 -0.02
CA LYS A 178 -10.33 13.62 -0.18
C LYS A 178 -9.91 12.61 0.90
N VAL A 179 -8.62 12.46 1.15
CA VAL A 179 -8.11 11.59 2.23
C VAL A 179 -8.60 12.06 3.59
N LYS A 180 -8.55 13.37 3.88
CA LYS A 180 -9.10 13.93 5.13
C LYS A 180 -10.58 13.59 5.31
N LYS A 181 -11.38 13.66 4.25
CA LYS A 181 -12.80 13.28 4.31
C LYS A 181 -12.98 11.79 4.61
N PHE A 182 -12.18 10.92 4.00
CA PHE A 182 -12.20 9.49 4.34
C PHE A 182 -11.75 9.21 5.78
N GLU A 183 -10.76 9.93 6.30
CA GLU A 183 -10.34 9.81 7.69
C GLU A 183 -11.42 10.26 8.67
N GLU A 184 -12.12 11.38 8.38
CA GLU A 184 -13.28 11.85 9.14
C GLU A 184 -14.39 10.78 9.17
N GLU A 185 -14.75 10.22 8.00
CA GLU A 185 -15.74 9.15 7.89
C GLU A 185 -15.32 7.89 8.66
N CYS A 186 -14.06 7.46 8.50
CA CYS A 186 -13.51 6.31 9.22
C CYS A 186 -13.51 6.53 10.73
N SER A 187 -13.19 7.75 11.19
CA SER A 187 -13.24 8.14 12.60
C SER A 187 -14.67 8.05 13.15
N VAL A 188 -15.66 8.54 12.40
CA VAL A 188 -17.08 8.44 12.78
C VAL A 188 -17.53 6.97 12.84
N ILE A 189 -17.21 6.15 11.84
CA ILE A 189 -17.56 4.72 11.83
C ILE A 189 -16.89 4.00 13.01
N LYS A 190 -15.61 4.27 13.28
CA LYS A 190 -14.88 3.70 14.42
C LYS A 190 -15.53 4.09 15.74
N ALA A 191 -15.91 5.36 15.92
CA ALA A 191 -16.62 5.82 17.11
C ALA A 191 -17.98 5.13 17.27
N GLN A 192 -18.74 4.94 16.18
CA GLN A 192 -20.00 4.20 16.19
C GLN A 192 -19.80 2.72 16.59
N GLN A 193 -18.78 2.06 16.05
CA GLN A 193 -18.46 0.66 16.39
C GLN A 193 -18.02 0.51 17.84
N ILE A 194 -17.16 1.41 18.35
CA ILE A 194 -16.77 1.44 19.77
C ILE A 194 -18.02 1.55 20.65
N ARG A 195 -18.93 2.49 20.37
CA ARG A 195 -20.19 2.64 21.12
C ARG A 195 -21.04 1.37 21.06
N LYS A 196 -21.13 0.70 19.91
CA LYS A 196 -21.86 -0.57 19.77
C LYS A 196 -21.23 -1.69 20.61
N ILE A 197 -19.90 -1.81 20.58
CA ILE A 197 -19.16 -2.77 21.40
C ILE A 197 -19.42 -2.51 22.88
N THR A 198 -19.33 -1.26 23.35
CA THR A 198 -19.61 -0.90 24.75
C THR A 198 -21.03 -1.30 25.15
N ARG A 199 -22.05 -1.00 24.34
CA ARG A 199 -23.45 -1.42 24.64
C ARG A 199 -23.60 -2.93 24.72
N LEU A 200 -22.96 -3.68 23.81
CA LEU A 200 -23.00 -5.14 23.84
C LEU A 200 -22.25 -5.70 25.05
N GLN A 201 -21.13 -5.10 25.43
CA GLN A 201 -20.41 -5.46 26.66
C GLN A 201 -21.26 -5.21 27.90
N ASP A 202 -21.97 -4.08 27.98
CA ASP A 202 -22.88 -3.76 29.08
C ASP A 202 -24.06 -4.75 29.14
N ALA A 203 -24.66 -5.06 27.99
CA ALA A 203 -25.73 -6.06 27.89
C ALA A 203 -25.25 -7.45 28.33
N ARG A 204 -24.07 -7.88 27.86
CA ARG A 204 -23.44 -9.14 28.28
C ARG A 204 -23.21 -9.16 29.78
N ASN A 205 -22.68 -8.09 30.36
CA ASN A 205 -22.40 -8.01 31.79
C ASN A 205 -23.70 -8.01 32.61
N ASN A 206 -24.76 -7.36 32.12
CA ASN A 206 -26.08 -7.41 32.73
C ASN A 206 -26.71 -8.82 32.67
N LEU A 207 -26.61 -9.51 31.53
CA LEU A 207 -27.07 -10.90 31.42
C LEU A 207 -26.27 -11.83 32.33
N LYS A 208 -24.94 -11.68 32.40
CA LYS A 208 -24.11 -12.42 33.36
C LYS A 208 -24.55 -12.22 34.80
N LYS A 209 -24.84 -10.97 35.20
CA LYS A 209 -25.39 -10.66 36.52
C LYS A 209 -26.75 -11.35 36.76
N LYS A 210 -27.65 -11.32 35.78
CA LYS A 210 -28.96 -12.00 35.86
C LYS A 210 -28.83 -13.52 35.98
N CYS A 211 -27.98 -14.14 35.17
CA CYS A 211 -27.68 -15.58 35.25
C CYS A 211 -27.14 -15.94 36.63
N ALA A 212 -26.16 -15.19 37.15
CA ALA A 212 -25.62 -15.42 38.48
C ALA A 212 -26.68 -15.28 39.60
N SER A 213 -27.58 -14.30 39.50
CA SER A 213 -28.70 -14.19 40.45
C SER A 213 -29.69 -15.35 40.35
N GLN A 214 -30.00 -15.82 39.14
CA GLN A 214 -30.90 -16.95 38.91
C GLN A 214 -30.29 -18.27 39.41
N GLU A 215 -29.01 -18.50 39.12
CA GLU A 215 -28.26 -19.64 39.63
C GLU A 215 -28.28 -19.66 41.17
N LYS A 216 -28.06 -18.51 41.80
CA LYS A 216 -28.14 -18.40 43.26
C LYS A 216 -29.54 -18.74 43.78
N GLN A 217 -30.61 -18.21 43.16
CA GLN A 217 -31.99 -18.53 43.55
C GLN A 217 -32.30 -20.02 43.41
N SER A 218 -31.96 -20.63 42.27
CA SER A 218 -32.18 -22.06 42.05
C SER A 218 -31.35 -22.93 42.99
N GLN A 219 -30.12 -22.54 43.33
CA GLN A 219 -29.31 -23.22 44.34
C GLN A 219 -29.96 -23.14 45.73
N GLU A 220 -30.46 -21.98 46.14
CA GLU A 220 -31.18 -21.80 47.40
C GLU A 220 -32.47 -22.65 47.44
N GLU A 221 -33.22 -22.72 46.34
CA GLU A 221 -34.40 -23.57 46.21
C GLU A 221 -34.06 -25.05 46.33
N ILE A 222 -33.05 -25.52 45.60
CA ILE A 222 -32.56 -26.92 45.67
C ILE A 222 -32.11 -27.24 47.10
N GLN A 223 -31.37 -26.35 47.76
CA GLN A 223 -30.97 -26.53 49.15
C GLN A 223 -32.19 -26.62 50.08
N SER A 224 -33.19 -25.76 49.88
CA SER A 224 -34.43 -25.77 50.67
C SER A 224 -35.22 -27.07 50.49
N LEU A 225 -35.36 -27.57 49.25
CA LEU A 225 -36.04 -28.82 48.92
C LEU A 225 -35.27 -30.03 49.44
N THR A 226 -33.95 -30.03 49.28
CA THR A 226 -33.07 -31.07 49.83
C THR A 226 -33.22 -31.14 51.35
N ASN A 227 -33.29 -30.00 52.03
CA ASN A 227 -33.53 -29.96 53.48
C ASN A 227 -34.92 -30.49 53.85
N LYS A 228 -35.98 -30.15 53.10
CA LYS A 228 -37.33 -30.71 53.31
C LYS A 228 -37.36 -32.22 53.07
N TYR A 229 -36.75 -32.69 52.00
CA TYR A 229 -36.65 -34.12 51.67
C TYR A 229 -35.89 -34.90 52.75
N ARG A 230 -34.76 -34.35 53.23
CA ARG A 230 -34.00 -34.94 54.35
C ARG A 230 -34.86 -35.05 55.61
N ARG A 231 -35.66 -34.02 55.93
CA ARG A 231 -36.59 -34.04 57.06
C ARG A 231 -37.68 -35.11 56.88
N LEU A 232 -38.27 -35.23 55.69
CA LEU A 232 -39.28 -36.26 55.38
C LEU A 232 -38.70 -37.67 55.49
N ILE A 233 -37.49 -37.91 54.95
CA ILE A 233 -36.79 -39.19 55.14
C ILE A 233 -36.62 -39.49 56.63
N GLN A 234 -36.20 -38.49 57.42
CA GLN A 234 -36.03 -38.69 58.86
C GLN A 234 -37.36 -39.06 59.53
N GLN A 235 -38.45 -38.37 59.19
CA GLN A 235 -39.79 -38.71 59.69
C GLN A 235 -40.23 -40.12 59.28
N CYS A 236 -40.00 -40.53 58.03
CA CYS A 236 -40.29 -41.89 57.58
C CYS A 236 -39.49 -42.93 58.37
N LYS A 237 -38.19 -42.68 58.61
CA LYS A 237 -37.34 -43.55 59.44
C LYS A 237 -37.86 -43.65 60.87
N ASP A 238 -38.30 -42.54 61.46
CA ASP A 238 -38.84 -42.51 62.83
C ASP A 238 -40.19 -43.21 62.93
N ILE A 239 -41.06 -43.09 61.92
CA ILE A 239 -42.31 -43.86 61.82
C ILE A 239 -42.00 -45.35 61.69
N GLN A 240 -41.08 -45.74 60.82
CA GLN A 240 -40.70 -47.15 60.65
C GLN A 240 -40.11 -47.75 61.94
N LYS A 241 -39.32 -46.98 62.70
CA LYS A 241 -38.87 -47.38 64.04
C LYS A 241 -40.04 -47.56 65.00
N ARG A 242 -41.01 -46.64 65.02
CA ARG A 242 -42.23 -46.77 65.84
C ARG A 242 -43.05 -48.00 65.46
N ILE A 243 -43.24 -48.30 64.17
CA ILE A 243 -43.95 -49.50 63.70
C ILE A 243 -43.28 -50.77 64.22
N ARG A 244 -41.94 -50.87 64.09
CA ARG A 244 -41.19 -52.02 64.62
C ARG A 244 -41.37 -52.17 66.13
N HIS A 245 -41.26 -51.07 66.86
CA HIS A 245 -41.44 -51.07 68.31
C HIS A 245 -42.86 -51.50 68.73
N PHE A 246 -43.90 -50.99 68.07
CA PHE A 246 -45.28 -51.40 68.33
C PHE A 246 -45.51 -52.87 67.98
N ALA A 247 -44.97 -53.36 66.85
CA ALA A 247 -45.06 -54.77 66.51
C ALA A 247 -44.38 -55.67 67.56
N GLU A 248 -43.23 -55.27 68.09
CA GLU A 248 -42.55 -55.97 69.19
C GLU A 248 -43.37 -55.96 70.49
N ILE A 249 -43.98 -54.81 70.85
CA ILE A 249 -44.85 -54.72 72.04
C ILE A 249 -46.12 -55.55 71.86
N ASP A 250 -46.78 -55.46 70.71
CA ASP A 250 -48.01 -56.19 70.43
C ASP A 250 -47.77 -57.69 70.42
N ALA A 251 -46.62 -58.14 69.89
CA ALA A 251 -46.22 -59.55 69.96
C ALA A 251 -46.03 -60.03 71.41
N LYS A 252 -45.34 -59.26 72.24
CA LYS A 252 -45.16 -59.58 73.67
C LYS A 252 -46.48 -59.62 74.42
N ARG A 253 -47.33 -58.61 74.23
CA ARG A 253 -48.65 -58.55 74.86
C ARG A 253 -49.54 -59.72 74.43
N TYR A 254 -49.49 -60.09 73.14
CA TYR A 254 -50.22 -61.24 72.63
C TYR A 254 -49.74 -62.52 73.31
N GLU A 255 -48.43 -62.71 73.44
CA GLU A 255 -47.84 -63.87 74.12
C GLU A 255 -48.22 -63.92 75.61
N GLU A 256 -48.16 -62.79 76.33
CA GLU A 256 -48.58 -62.69 77.73
C GLU A 256 -50.07 -63.05 77.92
N ILE A 257 -50.96 -62.52 77.08
CA ILE A 257 -52.40 -62.83 77.12
C ILE A 257 -52.64 -64.31 76.76
N TRP A 258 -51.92 -64.83 75.77
CA TRP A 258 -52.01 -66.22 75.37
C TRP A 258 -51.64 -67.14 76.53
N LEU A 259 -50.50 -66.87 77.20
CA LEU A 259 -50.04 -67.64 78.36
C LEU A 259 -51.04 -67.56 79.52
N MET A 260 -51.54 -66.37 79.84
CA MET A 260 -52.54 -66.19 80.89
C MET A 260 -53.81 -67.02 80.61
N ASN A 261 -54.34 -66.97 79.38
CA ASN A 261 -55.52 -67.73 79.00
C ASN A 261 -55.24 -69.24 78.95
N GLU A 262 -54.04 -69.64 78.51
CA GLU A 262 -53.59 -71.03 78.50
C GLU A 262 -53.51 -71.57 79.93
N ASP A 263 -53.02 -70.79 80.89
CA ASP A 263 -52.93 -71.15 82.30
C ASP A 263 -54.31 -71.19 82.97
N GLU A 264 -55.22 -70.26 82.65
CA GLU A 264 -56.61 -70.30 83.13
C GLU A 264 -57.34 -71.55 82.61
N ALA A 265 -57.14 -71.88 81.33
CA ALA A 265 -57.69 -73.10 80.73
C ALA A 265 -57.09 -74.37 81.35
N LYS A 266 -55.78 -74.40 81.62
CA LYS A 266 -55.12 -75.48 82.38
C LYS A 266 -55.75 -75.67 83.75
N ALA A 267 -56.01 -74.59 84.48
CA ALA A 267 -56.65 -74.66 85.78
C ALA A 267 -58.10 -75.19 85.69
N LEU A 268 -58.88 -74.75 84.70
CA LEU A 268 -60.24 -75.24 84.46
C LEU A 268 -60.28 -76.73 84.10
N VAL A 269 -59.43 -77.16 83.17
CA VAL A 269 -59.33 -78.58 82.81
C VAL A 269 -58.83 -79.41 83.98
N GLY A 270 -57.84 -78.92 84.74
CA GLY A 270 -57.38 -79.56 85.96
C GLY A 270 -58.54 -79.84 86.92
N ARG A 271 -59.38 -78.84 87.19
CA ARG A 271 -60.60 -79.02 88.00
C ARG A 271 -61.58 -80.01 87.38
N ALA A 272 -61.82 -79.95 86.07
CA ALA A 272 -62.75 -80.86 85.39
C ALA A 272 -62.27 -82.32 85.46
N VAL A 273 -60.97 -82.56 85.30
CA VAL A 273 -60.31 -83.87 85.41
C VAL A 273 -60.27 -84.36 86.86
N ASP A 274 -60.08 -83.46 87.83
CA ASP A 274 -60.20 -83.77 89.26
C ASP A 274 -61.63 -84.19 89.64
N LEU A 275 -62.65 -83.50 89.11
CA LEU A 275 -64.05 -83.89 89.27
C LEU A 275 -64.34 -85.24 88.58
N ASP A 276 -63.77 -85.49 87.39
CA ASP A 276 -63.86 -86.79 86.72
C ASP A 276 -63.26 -87.91 87.57
N ARG A 277 -62.12 -87.65 88.24
CA ARG A 277 -61.50 -88.57 89.19
C ARG A 277 -62.43 -88.87 90.35
N VAL A 278 -62.94 -87.85 91.01
CA VAL A 278 -63.83 -87.99 92.18
C VAL A 278 -65.10 -88.76 91.80
N ILE A 279 -65.73 -88.46 90.67
CA ILE A 279 -66.95 -89.16 90.22
C ILE A 279 -66.65 -90.64 89.93
N HIS A 280 -65.55 -90.94 89.23
CA HIS A 280 -65.19 -92.33 88.92
C HIS A 280 -64.79 -93.13 90.16
N GLU A 281 -64.01 -92.54 91.08
CA GLU A 281 -63.51 -93.23 92.28
C GLU A 281 -64.55 -93.33 93.38
N GLN A 282 -65.27 -92.24 93.71
CA GLN A 282 -66.17 -92.20 94.87
C GLN A 282 -67.60 -92.62 94.56
N VAL A 283 -68.13 -92.34 93.36
CA VAL A 283 -69.54 -92.58 93.03
C VAL A 283 -69.72 -93.89 92.25
N LEU A 284 -68.82 -94.18 91.30
CA LEU A 284 -68.91 -95.37 90.46
C LEU A 284 -68.10 -96.56 91.00
N GLY A 285 -67.18 -96.34 91.95
CA GLY A 285 -66.31 -97.38 92.51
C GLY A 285 -65.36 -98.00 91.48
N LEU A 286 -65.08 -97.30 90.38
CA LEU A 286 -64.23 -97.77 89.29
C LEU A 286 -62.82 -97.16 89.41
N THR A 287 -61.80 -97.91 89.00
CA THR A 287 -60.43 -97.38 88.94
C THR A 287 -60.35 -96.27 87.90
N TRP A 288 -60.13 -95.03 88.34
CA TRP A 288 -59.98 -93.90 87.43
C TRP A 288 -58.61 -93.90 86.73
N ARG A 289 -58.58 -93.50 85.45
CA ARG A 289 -57.35 -93.23 84.71
C ARG A 289 -57.36 -91.81 84.17
N PRO A 290 -56.27 -91.03 84.35
CA PRO A 290 -56.18 -89.68 83.81
C PRO A 290 -56.36 -89.65 82.28
N PRO A 291 -57.23 -88.79 81.72
CA PRO A 291 -57.26 -88.51 80.28
C PRO A 291 -55.92 -87.88 79.82
N PRO A 292 -55.47 -88.12 78.57
CA PRO A 292 -54.35 -87.39 78.00
C PRO A 292 -54.69 -85.90 77.97
N LEU A 293 -53.99 -85.11 78.78
CA LEU A 293 -54.19 -83.67 78.79
C LEU A 293 -53.62 -83.08 77.47
N PRO A 294 -54.38 -82.27 76.72
CA PRO A 294 -53.95 -81.67 75.46
C PRO A 294 -53.10 -80.41 75.68
N PHE A 295 -52.57 -80.26 76.89
CA PHE A 295 -51.62 -79.21 77.18
C PHE A 295 -50.28 -79.66 76.64
N LYS A 296 -49.68 -78.81 75.80
CA LYS A 296 -48.26 -78.95 75.54
C LYS A 296 -47.55 -78.74 76.87
N ASP A 297 -47.03 -79.82 77.44
CA ASP A 297 -46.06 -79.77 78.53
C ASP A 297 -44.91 -78.89 78.05
N LYS A 298 -44.84 -77.66 78.58
CA LYS A 298 -43.64 -76.86 78.48
C LYS A 298 -42.68 -77.39 79.55
N SER A 299 -42.00 -78.49 79.24
CA SER A 299 -40.70 -78.77 79.82
C SER A 299 -39.69 -79.04 78.70
N ASN A 300 -38.87 -78.01 78.47
CA ASN A 300 -37.55 -77.90 77.80
C ASN A 300 -36.83 -79.23 77.50
N PRO A 301 -35.92 -79.33 76.51
CA PRO A 301 -34.96 -78.28 76.07
C PRO A 301 -34.56 -78.33 74.58
N GLN A 302 -33.85 -77.31 74.06
CA GLN A 302 -32.69 -77.49 73.13
C GLN A 302 -32.14 -76.14 72.64
N GLN A 303 -30.89 -75.86 73.00
CA GLN A 303 -29.99 -75.20 72.06
C GLN A 303 -29.77 -76.11 70.84
N PRO A 304 -29.51 -75.51 69.67
CA PRO A 304 -28.31 -75.92 68.95
C PRO A 304 -27.46 -74.72 68.52
N GLU A 305 -26.17 -74.87 68.79
CA GLU A 305 -25.09 -74.21 68.08
C GLU A 305 -25.09 -74.58 66.58
N ASP A 306 -24.53 -73.64 65.81
CA ASP A 306 -23.57 -73.86 64.72
C ASP A 306 -24.01 -74.19 63.27
N LYS A 307 -23.54 -73.28 62.40
CA LYS A 307 -23.03 -73.47 61.02
C LYS A 307 -24.00 -73.37 59.84
N THR A 308 -23.98 -72.19 59.21
CA THR A 308 -23.77 -71.98 57.76
C THR A 308 -23.25 -70.54 57.60
N LYS A 309 -21.94 -70.30 57.64
CA LYS A 309 -21.04 -70.24 56.47
C LYS A 309 -21.64 -69.48 55.28
N ASP A 310 -21.08 -68.29 55.08
CA ASP A 310 -20.54 -67.77 53.82
C ASP A 310 -21.26 -68.17 52.54
N THR A 311 -21.91 -67.20 51.92
CA THR A 311 -21.51 -66.86 50.54
C THR A 311 -21.61 -65.34 50.34
N LEU A 312 -20.52 -64.68 50.71
CA LEU A 312 -20.02 -63.50 50.01
C LEU A 312 -19.94 -63.85 48.52
N GLY A 313 -20.89 -63.36 47.73
CA GLY A 313 -20.84 -63.38 46.28
C GLY A 313 -19.85 -62.34 45.77
N GLU A 314 -18.56 -62.63 45.90
CA GLU A 314 -17.55 -62.13 44.98
C GLU A 314 -17.99 -62.53 43.56
N PHE A 315 -18.36 -61.55 42.73
CA PHE A 315 -18.25 -61.69 41.28
C PHE A 315 -16.76 -61.62 40.92
N GLY A 316 -16.06 -62.70 41.24
CA GLY A 316 -14.69 -62.96 40.82
C GLY A 316 -14.66 -63.64 39.46
N CYS A 317 -14.25 -62.86 38.46
CA CYS A 317 -13.39 -63.29 37.36
C CYS A 317 -13.85 -64.47 36.48
N LEU A 318 -14.51 -64.15 35.36
CA LEU A 318 -14.38 -64.92 34.13
C LEU A 318 -13.30 -64.25 33.26
N GLY A 319 -12.05 -64.40 33.69
CA GLY A 319 -10.91 -64.27 32.79
C GLY A 319 -10.81 -65.54 31.96
N SER A 320 -11.31 -65.52 30.73
CA SER A 320 -10.67 -66.23 29.60
C SER A 320 -11.22 -65.79 28.25
N PRO A 321 -10.37 -65.87 27.20
CA PRO A 321 -10.21 -64.83 26.21
C PRO A 321 -11.14 -65.07 25.04
N ILE A 322 -12.26 -64.35 24.98
CA ILE A 322 -13.12 -64.38 23.80
C ILE A 322 -13.11 -63.02 23.16
N GLY A 323 -12.27 -62.94 22.13
CA GLY A 323 -12.44 -62.01 21.02
C GLY A 323 -12.18 -60.58 21.40
N ARG A 324 -11.02 -60.09 20.98
CA ARG A 324 -10.87 -58.72 20.49
C ARG A 324 -11.96 -58.48 19.42
N MET A 325 -13.20 -58.24 19.85
CA MET A 325 -14.28 -57.79 18.99
C MET A 325 -13.80 -56.43 18.51
N ASN A 326 -13.62 -56.32 17.20
CA ASN A 326 -13.05 -55.13 16.58
C ASN A 326 -13.75 -53.90 17.17
N CYS A 327 -13.01 -53.04 17.89
CA CYS A 327 -13.52 -51.73 18.29
C CYS A 327 -14.05 -50.95 17.06
N LYS A 328 -13.54 -51.31 15.87
CA LYS A 328 -14.06 -50.86 14.57
C LYS A 328 -15.51 -51.27 14.30
N SER A 329 -15.93 -52.48 14.69
CA SER A 329 -17.30 -52.97 14.52
C SER A 329 -18.28 -52.29 15.49
N VAL A 330 -17.88 -52.09 16.75
CA VAL A 330 -18.68 -51.34 17.74
C VAL A 330 -18.78 -49.87 17.32
N LYS A 331 -17.65 -49.25 16.95
CA LYS A 331 -17.60 -47.86 16.49
C LYS A 331 -18.47 -47.62 15.27
N ARG A 332 -18.44 -48.51 14.27
CA ARG A 332 -19.23 -48.36 13.06
C ARG A 332 -20.72 -48.66 13.25
N LEU A 333 -21.07 -49.53 14.20
CA LEU A 333 -22.47 -49.71 14.62
C LEU A 333 -22.98 -48.45 15.33
N MET A 334 -22.15 -47.83 16.17
CA MET A 334 -22.49 -46.57 16.85
C MET A 334 -22.59 -45.40 15.87
N GLU A 335 -21.72 -45.31 14.86
CA GLU A 335 -21.85 -44.35 13.76
C GLU A 335 -23.16 -44.57 12.98
N LEU A 336 -23.50 -45.81 12.62
CA LEU A 336 -24.78 -46.13 11.97
C LEU A 336 -26.00 -45.79 12.82
N LEU A 337 -25.92 -45.96 14.15
CA LEU A 337 -26.97 -45.53 15.07
C LEU A 337 -27.11 -44.01 15.11
N CYS A 338 -26.01 -43.26 15.10
CA CYS A 338 -26.06 -41.79 15.00
C CYS A 338 -26.71 -41.31 13.70
N ASP A 339 -26.39 -41.95 12.57
CA ASP A 339 -26.84 -41.52 11.25
C ASP A 339 -28.32 -41.86 11.01
N GLU A 340 -28.76 -43.08 11.38
CA GLU A 340 -30.10 -43.57 11.09
C GLU A 340 -31.12 -43.27 12.21
N MET A 341 -30.68 -43.12 13.46
CA MET A 341 -31.56 -42.87 14.61
C MET A 341 -31.69 -41.38 14.95
N GLY A 342 -31.34 -40.49 14.01
CA GLY A 342 -31.52 -39.04 14.15
C GLY A 342 -32.98 -38.62 14.35
N PHE A 343 -33.96 -39.46 13.99
CA PHE A 343 -35.39 -39.19 14.23
C PHE A 343 -35.80 -39.27 15.72
N LEU A 344 -35.03 -39.95 16.57
CA LEU A 344 -35.32 -40.04 18.01
C LEU A 344 -34.88 -38.78 18.78
N LEU A 345 -34.12 -37.91 18.13
CA LEU A 345 -33.62 -36.67 18.73
C LEU A 345 -34.59 -35.53 18.40
N GLU A 346 -34.97 -34.75 19.42
CA GLU A 346 -35.85 -33.60 19.25
C GLU A 346 -35.17 -32.55 18.35
N ARG A 347 -35.92 -31.97 17.39
CA ARG A 347 -35.36 -31.02 16.38
C ARG A 347 -34.59 -29.85 16.99
N LYS A 348 -34.99 -29.38 18.16
CA LYS A 348 -34.31 -28.32 18.92
C LYS A 348 -32.93 -28.75 19.44
N CYS A 349 -32.75 -30.03 19.79
CA CYS A 349 -31.45 -30.58 20.17
C CYS A 349 -30.53 -30.68 18.95
N LEU A 350 -31.04 -31.04 17.77
CA LEU A 350 -30.24 -31.10 16.53
C LEU A 350 -29.71 -29.72 16.10
N GLU A 351 -30.50 -28.64 16.25
CA GLU A 351 -30.06 -27.26 15.98
C GLU A 351 -28.91 -26.83 16.90
N LEU A 352 -28.99 -27.14 18.20
CA LEU A 352 -27.94 -26.83 19.18
C LEU A 352 -26.67 -27.67 18.95
N ILE A 353 -26.85 -28.96 18.66
CA ILE A 353 -25.76 -29.91 18.43
C ILE A 353 -25.00 -29.55 17.14
N SER A 354 -25.67 -29.06 16.09
CA SER A 354 -25.03 -28.71 14.80
C SER A 354 -23.95 -27.63 14.88
N SER A 355 -23.92 -26.83 15.96
CA SER A 355 -22.93 -25.79 16.22
C SER A 355 -21.64 -26.28 16.89
N MET A 356 -21.58 -27.56 17.31
CA MET A 356 -20.45 -28.13 18.08
C MET A 356 -19.49 -28.98 17.24
N GLU A 357 -18.36 -29.41 17.80
CA GLU A 357 -17.37 -30.25 17.12
C GLU A 357 -17.90 -31.68 16.88
N LYS A 358 -17.65 -32.28 15.71
CA LYS A 358 -18.25 -33.58 15.28
C LYS A 358 -18.19 -34.68 16.35
N ASN A 359 -17.07 -34.81 17.07
CA ASN A 359 -16.90 -35.84 18.10
C ASN A 359 -17.81 -35.63 19.32
N GLU A 360 -18.05 -34.37 19.70
CA GLU A 360 -18.96 -34.02 20.81
C GLU A 360 -20.42 -34.15 20.39
N GLN A 361 -20.72 -33.85 19.12
CA GLN A 361 -22.04 -34.10 18.53
C GLN A 361 -22.40 -35.58 18.57
N ASP A 362 -21.49 -36.44 18.12
CA ASP A 362 -21.72 -37.88 18.06
C ASP A 362 -21.86 -38.49 19.45
N PHE A 363 -21.08 -38.02 20.43
CA PHE A 363 -21.21 -38.46 21.82
C PHE A 363 -22.57 -38.08 22.45
N LEU A 364 -23.04 -36.85 22.26
CA LEU A 364 -24.33 -36.40 22.79
C LEU A 364 -25.51 -37.11 22.11
N LYS A 365 -25.43 -37.34 20.81
CA LYS A 365 -26.40 -38.13 20.06
C LYS A 365 -26.46 -39.57 20.59
N LEU A 366 -25.30 -40.22 20.76
CA LEU A 366 -25.21 -41.58 21.29
C LEU A 366 -25.72 -41.70 22.72
N SER A 367 -25.36 -40.77 23.60
CA SER A 367 -25.82 -40.77 24.99
C SER A 367 -27.35 -40.62 25.07
N SER A 368 -27.91 -39.73 24.26
CA SER A 368 -29.36 -39.52 24.17
C SER A 368 -30.07 -40.76 23.60
N ILE A 369 -29.52 -41.36 22.53
CA ILE A 369 -30.07 -42.56 21.91
C ILE A 369 -29.97 -43.76 22.85
N CYS A 370 -28.83 -43.98 23.52
CA CYS A 370 -28.64 -45.09 24.47
C CYS A 370 -29.56 -44.99 25.68
N SER A 371 -29.80 -43.77 26.18
CA SER A 371 -30.76 -43.50 27.25
C SER A 371 -32.19 -43.89 26.84
N VAL A 372 -32.61 -43.52 25.62
CA VAL A 372 -33.94 -43.89 25.09
C VAL A 372 -34.07 -45.40 24.85
N LEU A 373 -32.97 -46.08 24.54
CA LEU A 373 -32.93 -47.52 24.28
C LEU A 373 -32.73 -48.37 25.54
N GLY A 374 -32.54 -47.76 26.72
CA GLY A 374 -32.35 -48.47 27.99
C GLY A 374 -30.97 -49.13 28.14
N ILE A 375 -29.97 -48.65 27.39
CA ILE A 375 -28.58 -49.15 27.40
C ILE A 375 -27.81 -48.29 28.40
N GLU A 376 -27.50 -48.85 29.57
CA GLU A 376 -26.86 -48.11 30.67
C GLU A 376 -25.38 -48.51 30.85
N ASN A 377 -25.01 -49.74 30.49
CA ASN A 377 -23.68 -50.29 30.76
C ASN A 377 -22.91 -50.66 29.48
N GLU A 378 -21.58 -50.71 29.57
CA GLU A 378 -20.70 -51.18 28.50
C GLU A 378 -21.02 -52.63 28.08
N GLU A 379 -21.47 -53.46 29.03
CA GLU A 379 -21.93 -54.83 28.79
C GLU A 379 -23.18 -54.89 27.91
N ASP A 380 -24.11 -53.93 28.07
CA ASP A 380 -25.34 -53.85 27.27
C ASP A 380 -25.01 -53.48 25.82
N VAL A 381 -24.00 -52.63 25.61
CA VAL A 381 -23.47 -52.27 24.28
C VAL A 381 -22.82 -53.48 23.60
N ILE A 382 -22.07 -54.28 24.36
CA ILE A 382 -21.44 -55.51 23.87
C ILE A 382 -22.52 -56.53 23.49
N GLU A 383 -23.54 -56.71 24.32
CA GLU A 383 -24.61 -57.69 24.08
C GLU A 383 -25.52 -57.27 22.92
N MET A 384 -25.80 -55.97 22.80
CA MET A 384 -26.44 -55.40 21.62
C MET A 384 -25.63 -55.70 20.35
N THR A 385 -24.31 -55.46 20.38
CA THR A 385 -23.43 -55.71 19.24
C THR A 385 -23.40 -57.20 18.86
N LYS A 386 -23.36 -58.11 19.85
CA LYS A 386 -23.48 -59.57 19.61
C LYS A 386 -24.83 -59.95 19.00
N PHE A 387 -25.91 -59.35 19.49
CA PHE A 387 -27.26 -59.59 18.96
C PHE A 387 -27.37 -59.19 17.49
N PHE A 388 -26.83 -58.02 17.13
CA PHE A 388 -26.79 -57.54 15.75
C PHE A 388 -25.91 -58.41 14.83
N LEU A 389 -24.76 -58.90 15.32
CA LEU A 389 -23.93 -59.87 14.59
C LEU A 389 -24.66 -61.20 14.33
N LYS A 390 -25.51 -61.64 15.26
CA LYS A 390 -26.30 -62.89 15.16
C LYS A 390 -27.56 -62.72 14.32
N TYR A 391 -28.15 -61.53 14.26
CA TYR A 391 -29.39 -61.23 13.52
C TYR A 391 -29.27 -61.44 12.00
N LYS A 392 -28.05 -61.44 11.43
CA LYS A 392 -27.80 -61.64 9.99
C LYS A 392 -27.78 -63.11 9.53
N GLN A 393 -27.70 -64.09 10.44
CA GLN A 393 -27.56 -65.51 10.05
C GLN A 393 -28.75 -66.16 9.29
N PRO A 394 -30.00 -65.65 9.27
CA PRO A 394 -31.06 -66.33 8.52
C PRO A 394 -31.35 -65.83 7.08
N GLN A 395 -30.69 -64.79 6.56
CA GLN A 395 -31.13 -64.13 5.30
C GLN A 395 -30.13 -64.22 4.13
N THR A 396 -29.10 -65.05 4.22
CA THR A 396 -28.09 -65.22 3.16
C THR A 396 -27.97 -66.69 2.71
N GLU A 397 -29.09 -67.32 2.37
CA GLU A 397 -29.11 -68.59 1.63
C GLU A 397 -30.13 -68.51 0.47
N LYS A 398 -29.65 -68.03 -0.69
CA LYS A 398 -30.03 -68.44 -2.07
C LYS A 398 -29.64 -67.36 -3.08
N SER A 399 -28.42 -67.46 -3.62
CA SER A 399 -28.11 -67.46 -5.08
C SER A 399 -26.62 -67.18 -5.30
N MET A 400 -26.01 -68.02 -6.15
CA MET A 400 -24.57 -68.17 -6.36
C MET A 400 -23.96 -67.11 -7.29
N SER A 401 -22.70 -66.71 -7.07
CA SER A 401 -21.55 -67.07 -7.93
C SER A 401 -20.28 -66.24 -7.63
N VAL A 402 -19.31 -66.90 -7.01
CA VAL A 402 -17.85 -66.91 -7.21
C VAL A 402 -17.09 -65.64 -7.70
N LYS A 403 -16.13 -65.26 -6.82
CA LYS A 403 -14.85 -64.52 -6.98
C LYS A 403 -14.90 -63.00 -7.16
N ASN A 404 -14.53 -62.28 -6.09
CA ASN A 404 -13.24 -61.58 -6.00
C ASN A 404 -12.85 -61.29 -4.54
N LYS A 405 -11.55 -61.48 -4.24
CA LYS A 405 -10.93 -61.08 -2.97
C LYS A 405 -10.77 -59.56 -2.97
N ALA A 406 -11.60 -58.87 -2.21
CA ALA A 406 -11.28 -57.61 -1.54
C ALA A 406 -12.35 -57.37 -0.47
N GLU A 407 -11.94 -56.71 0.62
CA GLU A 407 -12.81 -56.15 1.65
C GLU A 407 -13.37 -57.11 2.69
N ASN A 408 -12.54 -57.33 3.71
CA ASN A 408 -12.96 -57.71 5.06
C ASN A 408 -13.66 -56.53 5.79
N GLU A 409 -14.42 -55.68 5.07
CA GLU A 409 -14.91 -54.38 5.54
C GLU A 409 -16.41 -54.11 5.30
N SER A 410 -17.21 -55.09 4.89
CA SER A 410 -18.64 -54.92 4.56
C SER A 410 -19.58 -55.89 5.30
N ASN A 411 -19.33 -56.11 6.59
CA ASN A 411 -20.23 -56.89 7.47
C ASN A 411 -20.99 -56.01 8.48
N LEU A 412 -21.68 -54.98 8.01
CA LEU A 412 -22.62 -54.20 8.83
C LEU A 412 -24.01 -54.17 8.21
N ILE A 413 -24.99 -54.08 9.10
CA ILE A 413 -26.42 -54.19 8.81
C ILE A 413 -26.84 -53.03 7.90
N HIS A 414 -27.63 -53.34 6.88
CA HIS A 414 -28.20 -52.32 6.00
C HIS A 414 -29.14 -51.42 6.82
N ALA A 415 -29.10 -50.10 6.61
CA ALA A 415 -29.88 -49.08 7.32
C ALA A 415 -31.34 -49.49 7.61
N ASN A 416 -32.01 -50.06 6.61
CA ASN A 416 -33.42 -50.51 6.70
C ASN A 416 -33.69 -51.69 7.67
N ASP A 417 -32.69 -52.52 7.99
CA ASP A 417 -32.85 -53.67 8.89
C ASP A 417 -32.42 -53.36 10.33
N LEU A 418 -31.73 -52.24 10.54
CA LEU A 418 -31.28 -51.76 11.84
C LEU A 418 -32.46 -51.59 12.80
N LEU A 419 -33.53 -50.91 12.36
CA LEU A 419 -34.73 -50.65 13.17
C LEU A 419 -35.48 -51.92 13.60
N LYS A 420 -35.54 -52.93 12.72
CA LYS A 420 -36.23 -54.21 13.02
C LYS A 420 -35.45 -55.00 14.05
N ALA A 421 -34.14 -55.08 13.88
CA ALA A 421 -33.23 -55.74 14.81
C ALA A 421 -33.20 -55.05 16.18
N LEU A 422 -33.24 -53.72 16.20
CA LEU A 422 -33.21 -52.93 17.44
C LEU A 422 -34.52 -53.04 18.23
N ARG A 423 -35.68 -53.09 17.55
CA ARG A 423 -36.97 -53.38 18.20
C ARG A 423 -36.99 -54.79 18.81
N ALA A 424 -36.45 -55.79 18.10
CA ALA A 424 -36.35 -57.15 18.61
C ALA A 424 -35.43 -57.25 19.85
N PHE A 425 -34.31 -56.52 19.84
CA PHE A 425 -33.40 -56.43 20.98
C PHE A 425 -34.08 -55.81 22.21
N HIS A 426 -34.77 -54.69 22.04
CA HIS A 426 -35.51 -54.02 23.12
C HIS A 426 -36.59 -54.93 23.73
N ASP A 427 -37.34 -55.68 22.91
CA ASP A 427 -38.38 -56.58 23.40
C ASP A 427 -37.84 -57.80 24.17
N GLN A 428 -36.67 -58.33 23.79
CA GLN A 428 -36.06 -59.48 24.47
C GLN A 428 -35.30 -59.11 25.74
N TYR A 429 -34.55 -58.01 25.71
CA TYR A 429 -33.54 -57.73 26.74
C TYR A 429 -34.02 -56.72 27.79
N CYS A 430 -34.64 -55.61 27.39
CA CYS A 430 -35.05 -54.56 28.32
C CYS A 430 -36.29 -54.96 29.16
N LYS A 431 -37.30 -55.59 28.54
CA LYS A 431 -38.53 -56.02 29.23
C LYS A 431 -38.35 -57.17 30.25
N SER A 432 -37.27 -57.94 30.14
CA SER A 432 -36.93 -58.97 31.16
C SER A 432 -36.28 -58.37 32.41
N ARG A 433 -35.55 -57.26 32.25
CA ARG A 433 -34.85 -56.56 33.34
C ARG A 433 -35.83 -55.87 34.31
N GLU A 434 -36.95 -55.35 33.81
CA GLU A 434 -38.00 -54.71 34.62
C GLU A 434 -38.71 -55.70 35.57
N ARG A 435 -38.93 -56.95 35.14
CA ARG A 435 -39.66 -57.97 35.92
C ARG A 435 -38.89 -58.49 37.13
N HIS A 436 -37.56 -58.36 37.15
CA HIS A 436 -36.71 -58.86 38.24
C HIS A 436 -36.59 -57.89 39.43
N ARG A 437 -37.02 -56.63 39.29
CA ARG A 437 -36.94 -55.59 40.35
C ARG A 437 -38.09 -55.59 41.36
N GLN A 438 -39.21 -56.27 41.08
CA GLN A 438 -40.43 -56.22 41.93
C GLN A 438 -40.61 -57.40 42.90
N ARG A 439 -39.69 -58.38 42.91
CA ARG A 439 -39.77 -59.60 43.73
C ARG A 439 -38.79 -59.55 44.90
N GLY A 440 -39.03 -58.67 45.87
CA GLY A 440 -38.14 -58.54 47.03
C GLY A 440 -38.79 -57.81 48.19
N CYS A 441 -39.77 -58.45 48.86
CA CYS A 441 -40.07 -58.24 50.29
C CYS A 441 -41.23 -59.15 50.74
N ALA A 442 -40.90 -60.31 51.30
CA ALA A 442 -41.84 -61.07 52.13
C ALA A 442 -41.02 -61.89 53.15
N SER A 443 -41.00 -61.43 54.39
CA SER A 443 -40.57 -62.17 55.58
C SER A 443 -41.63 -61.87 56.64
N GLY A 444 -42.40 -62.81 57.17
CA GLY A 444 -42.05 -64.18 57.54
C GLY A 444 -41.89 -64.23 59.06
N LEU A 445 -43.00 -64.02 59.79
CA LEU A 445 -43.11 -64.39 61.20
C LEU A 445 -44.37 -65.25 61.29
N GLU A 446 -44.18 -66.56 61.41
CA GLU A 446 -45.25 -67.53 61.58
C GLU A 446 -45.99 -67.25 62.89
N LYS A 447 -47.08 -66.49 62.79
CA LYS A 447 -48.17 -66.63 63.75
C LYS A 447 -48.77 -68.01 63.52
N MET A 448 -48.96 -68.78 64.59
CA MET A 448 -49.78 -69.99 64.58
C MET A 448 -51.07 -69.66 63.82
N THR A 449 -51.38 -70.43 62.78
CA THR A 449 -52.50 -70.09 61.90
C THR A 449 -53.80 -70.15 62.69
N ASP A 450 -54.80 -69.33 62.35
CA ASP A 450 -56.10 -69.37 63.04
C ASP A 450 -56.70 -70.80 63.08
N SER A 451 -56.35 -71.64 62.10
CA SER A 451 -56.68 -73.06 62.06
C SER A 451 -55.97 -73.88 63.16
N GLU A 452 -54.69 -73.62 63.42
CA GLU A 452 -53.93 -74.29 64.48
C GLU A 452 -54.37 -73.84 65.87
N VAL A 453 -54.65 -72.54 66.05
CA VAL A 453 -55.22 -71.99 67.29
C VAL A 453 -56.58 -72.64 67.57
N LYS A 454 -57.44 -72.75 66.56
CA LYS A 454 -58.75 -73.37 66.69
C LYS A 454 -58.65 -74.85 67.07
N MET A 455 -57.78 -75.61 66.41
CA MET A 455 -57.54 -77.02 66.74
C MET A 455 -57.01 -77.21 68.17
N TYR A 456 -56.14 -76.31 68.65
CA TYR A 456 -55.62 -76.33 70.01
C TYR A 456 -56.73 -76.15 71.06
N TRP A 457 -57.60 -75.15 70.86
CA TRP A 457 -58.71 -74.89 71.78
C TRP A 457 -59.82 -75.95 71.68
N GLU A 458 -60.10 -76.51 70.49
CA GLU A 458 -61.00 -77.66 70.32
C GLU A 458 -60.50 -78.90 71.06
N ASN A 459 -59.18 -79.15 71.06
CA ASN A 459 -58.60 -80.23 71.85
C ASN A 459 -58.77 -80.00 73.36
N ILE A 460 -58.54 -78.77 73.86
CA ILE A 460 -58.75 -78.40 75.27
C ILE A 460 -60.23 -78.55 75.68
N ALA A 461 -61.17 -78.19 74.82
CA ALA A 461 -62.59 -78.34 75.11
C ALA A 461 -63.02 -79.82 75.21
N ASN A 462 -62.38 -80.71 74.44
CA ASN A 462 -62.71 -82.13 74.34
C ASN A 462 -61.94 -83.05 75.32
N VAL A 463 -61.33 -82.51 76.39
CA VAL A 463 -60.55 -83.30 77.38
C VAL A 463 -61.39 -84.38 78.06
N ILE A 464 -62.67 -84.11 78.28
CA ILE A 464 -63.63 -85.09 78.80
C ILE A 464 -64.50 -85.52 77.62
N PRO A 465 -64.36 -86.77 77.15
CA PRO A 465 -65.15 -87.27 76.02
C PRO A 465 -66.65 -87.17 76.31
N GLU A 466 -67.45 -86.82 75.30
CA GLU A 466 -68.93 -86.74 75.43
C GLU A 466 -69.55 -88.02 75.98
N SER A 467 -68.92 -89.18 75.75
CA SER A 467 -69.34 -90.46 76.33
C SER A 467 -69.30 -90.44 77.86
N LYS A 468 -68.30 -89.81 78.49
CA LYS A 468 -68.23 -89.63 79.94
C LYS A 468 -69.26 -88.62 80.46
N LEU A 469 -69.49 -87.53 79.74
CA LEU A 469 -70.53 -86.57 80.09
C LEU A 469 -71.93 -87.20 80.07
N LYS A 470 -72.21 -88.10 79.11
CA LYS A 470 -73.45 -88.89 79.08
C LYS A 470 -73.57 -89.79 80.30
N VAL A 471 -72.49 -90.45 80.71
CA VAL A 471 -72.46 -91.24 81.96
C VAL A 471 -72.74 -90.37 83.17
N TRP A 472 -72.13 -89.18 83.28
CA TRP A 472 -72.43 -88.24 84.38
C TRP A 472 -73.88 -87.80 84.39
N SER A 473 -74.48 -87.53 83.22
CA SER A 473 -75.89 -87.13 83.13
C SER A 473 -76.86 -88.25 83.55
N VAL A 474 -76.55 -89.50 83.21
CA VAL A 474 -77.31 -90.68 83.64
C VAL A 474 -77.11 -90.93 85.13
N LEU A 475 -75.89 -90.73 85.63
CA LEU A 475 -75.55 -90.86 87.05
C LEU A 475 -76.24 -89.79 87.89
N GLU A 476 -76.25 -88.53 87.44
CA GLU A 476 -76.97 -87.43 88.09
C GLU A 476 -78.49 -87.70 88.10
N ALA A 477 -79.05 -88.18 86.98
CA ALA A 477 -80.45 -88.58 86.90
C ALA A 477 -80.78 -89.78 87.80
N GLY A 478 -79.83 -90.70 87.99
CA GLY A 478 -79.92 -91.83 88.92
C GLY A 478 -79.86 -91.37 90.39
N LEU A 479 -78.91 -90.50 90.73
CA LEU A 479 -78.74 -89.93 92.07
C LEU A 479 -79.89 -88.99 92.46
N LYS A 480 -80.56 -88.34 91.50
CA LYS A 480 -81.78 -87.55 91.77
C LYS A 480 -83.02 -88.40 92.05
N LYS A 481 -83.01 -89.69 91.65
CA LYS A 481 -84.09 -90.66 91.93
C LYS A 481 -83.84 -91.48 93.20
N TYR A 482 -82.60 -91.51 93.67
CA TYR A 482 -82.17 -92.05 94.96
C TYR A 482 -82.29 -90.95 96.02
#